data_AF-A0A834F2F3-F1
#
_entry.id   AF-A0A834F2F3-F1
#
_cell.length_a   1.000
_cell.length_b   1.000
_cell.length_c   1.000
_cell.angle_alpha   90.00
_cell.angle_beta   90.00
_cell.angle_gamma   90.00
#
_symmetry.space_group_name_H-M   'P 1'
#
loop_
_entity.id
_entity.type
_entity.pdbx_description
1 polymer ?
#
loop_
_entity_poly.entity_id
_entity_poly.type
_entity_poly.pdbx_seq_one_letter_code
_entity_poly.pdbx_strand_id
1 'polypeptide(L)'
;MIPCHQSPQTFVCQEPCQKLLICGHPCDSTCGAPCTTKCMVKVTLRLECGHSQQGACHYKTQREQPICRVPCKHQLKCGHVCSGTCSSCFQGRVHVFCSHRCERLLICSHKCMEPCTRDCPPCQRPCENCCIHSKCMKPCGQPCAPCIEPCAWQCPHQSCSKLCHEPCDRPPCTQPCTKILNCGHQCIGLCGDKCPKMCRVCNRDEVTEIFFGTEDEPDACFIQLEDCGHLVESTAMDHYMGLDDSEASNDEQVTIKLKECPKCKTPIRKNLRYGSHINRSLAEIEMVKEKINGQKLDIEGQKKDLQIKIKMCDNSQTYLTDEYLDILNKLEKSHLTAHDLWVLENQIDFLERVAKLLEIEKEKMLLSHGYMFRKSVKQFLSWLTNPQQKFTDQQIWDLQRELMRLNLLAELNTRYQSVDKIGKADQIKSEEQEIRNILKTCGPFTEHDELRVKEAIKSLDKKFPTTGLGISDEERKMIVSTLKMPPGHWYKCPNGHVYLITECGGAMEHRKCPDCDAIIGGQNHALNRGNAVATEMDGSLHPAWSEQNNLLNFDLQDF
;
A
#
# COMPACT_ATOMS: atom_id res chain seq x y z
N MET A 1 -32.66 49.44 24.74
CA MET A 1 -33.49 50.13 25.75
C MET A 1 -33.81 49.15 26.87
N ILE A 2 -33.73 49.57 28.14
CA ILE A 2 -34.04 48.71 29.29
C ILE A 2 -35.51 48.90 29.68
N PRO A 3 -36.33 47.84 29.83
CA PRO A 3 -37.71 47.98 30.27
C PRO A 3 -37.78 48.61 31.66
N CYS A 4 -38.70 49.55 31.88
CA CYS A 4 -38.79 50.34 33.11
C CYS A 4 -39.06 49.53 34.39
N HIS A 5 -39.51 48.27 34.25
CA HIS A 5 -39.80 47.36 35.35
C HIS A 5 -38.61 46.44 35.71
N GLN A 6 -37.50 46.50 34.97
CA GLN A 6 -36.36 45.62 35.13
C GLN A 6 -35.19 46.36 35.80
N SER A 7 -34.59 45.77 36.83
CA SER A 7 -33.44 46.38 37.51
C SER A 7 -32.25 46.49 36.55
N PRO A 8 -31.57 47.65 36.51
CA PRO A 8 -30.35 47.82 35.71
C PRO A 8 -29.24 46.81 36.05
N GLN A 9 -29.21 46.28 37.29
CA GLN A 9 -28.19 45.31 37.70
C GLN A 9 -28.44 43.88 37.20
N THR A 10 -29.68 43.54 36.80
CA THR A 10 -30.04 42.20 36.32
C THR A 10 -30.31 42.15 34.82
N PHE A 11 -30.23 43.29 34.13
CA PHE A 11 -30.46 43.39 32.69
C PHE A 11 -29.23 42.96 31.88
N VAL A 12 -29.40 41.95 31.02
CA VAL A 12 -28.38 41.49 30.07
C VAL A 12 -28.73 41.99 28.67
N CYS A 13 -27.87 42.83 28.10
CA CYS A 13 -28.08 43.40 26.76
C CYS A 13 -27.96 42.32 25.67
N GLN A 14 -28.98 42.17 24.83
CA GLN A 14 -29.02 41.21 23.72
C GLN A 14 -28.68 41.82 22.35
N GLU A 15 -28.37 43.12 22.31
CA GLU A 15 -27.94 43.80 21.07
C GLU A 15 -26.58 43.24 20.59
N PRO A 16 -26.29 43.31 19.28
CA PRO A 16 -24.99 42.94 18.73
C PRO A 16 -23.87 43.72 19.42
N CYS A 17 -22.79 43.03 19.79
CA CYS A 17 -21.64 43.68 20.39
C CYS A 17 -20.95 44.60 19.37
N GLN A 18 -20.83 45.89 19.68
CA GLN A 18 -20.18 46.88 18.81
C GLN A 18 -18.64 46.89 18.93
N LYS A 19 -18.05 46.00 19.74
CA LYS A 19 -16.59 45.94 19.94
C LYS A 19 -15.90 45.22 18.77
N LEU A 20 -14.68 45.67 18.46
CA LEU A 20 -13.79 44.99 17.53
C LEU A 20 -12.85 44.04 18.30
N LEU A 21 -12.55 42.89 17.70
CA LEU A 21 -11.54 41.94 18.16
C LEU A 21 -10.14 42.47 17.86
N ILE A 22 -9.11 41.89 18.48
CA ILE A 22 -7.69 42.26 18.29
C ILE A 22 -7.27 42.17 16.80
N CYS A 23 -7.89 41.27 16.05
CA CYS A 23 -7.69 41.11 14.61
C CYS A 23 -8.38 42.18 13.74
N GLY A 24 -9.07 43.16 14.34
CA GLY A 24 -9.78 44.25 13.65
C GLY A 24 -11.20 43.92 13.18
N HIS A 25 -11.68 42.68 13.38
CA HIS A 25 -13.02 42.24 12.97
C HIS A 25 -14.08 42.47 14.06
N PRO A 26 -15.36 42.67 13.70
CA PRO A 26 -16.44 42.82 14.67
C PRO A 26 -16.65 41.57 15.52
N CYS A 27 -17.04 41.78 16.78
CA CYS A 27 -17.41 40.74 17.71
C CYS A 27 -18.74 40.09 17.27
N ASP A 28 -18.82 38.75 17.35
CA ASP A 28 -20.00 37.98 16.98
C ASP A 28 -20.93 37.69 18.18
N SER A 29 -20.54 38.13 19.39
CA SER A 29 -21.36 37.99 20.61
C SER A 29 -22.40 39.10 20.75
N THR A 30 -23.37 38.91 21.64
CA THR A 30 -24.22 39.99 22.16
C THR A 30 -23.48 40.84 23.19
N CYS A 31 -23.89 42.09 23.36
CA CYS A 31 -23.24 43.08 24.22
C CYS A 31 -23.19 42.68 25.72
N GLY A 32 -24.21 41.96 26.19
CA GLY A 32 -24.30 41.48 27.57
C GLY A 32 -23.53 40.19 27.84
N ALA A 33 -23.00 39.54 26.80
CA ALA A 33 -22.18 38.33 26.91
C ALA A 33 -20.67 38.66 26.78
N PRO A 34 -19.78 37.79 27.28
CA PRO A 34 -18.36 37.93 26.99
C PRO A 34 -18.09 37.89 25.49
N CYS A 35 -17.21 38.78 25.02
CA CYS A 35 -16.87 38.90 23.60
C CYS A 35 -16.20 37.62 23.07
N THR A 36 -16.49 37.27 21.82
CA THR A 36 -15.89 36.11 21.15
C THR A 36 -14.38 36.24 21.05
N THR A 37 -13.62 35.23 21.49
CA THR A 37 -12.15 35.21 21.38
C THR A 37 -11.68 34.67 20.04
N LYS A 38 -12.49 33.84 19.36
CA LYS A 38 -12.18 33.25 18.06
C LYS A 38 -12.95 33.97 16.94
N CYS A 39 -12.24 34.77 16.16
CA CYS A 39 -12.81 35.41 14.98
C CYS A 39 -13.17 34.39 13.88
N MET A 40 -14.42 34.38 13.44
CA MET A 40 -14.94 33.49 12.39
C MET A 40 -14.99 34.12 10.99
N VAL A 41 -14.63 35.40 10.85
CA VAL A 41 -14.53 36.07 9.54
C VAL A 41 -13.57 35.30 8.64
N LYS A 42 -14.03 35.00 7.41
CA LYS A 42 -13.24 34.30 6.40
C LYS A 42 -12.18 35.23 5.83
N VAL A 43 -10.93 34.83 5.93
CA VAL A 43 -9.76 35.52 5.38
C VAL A 43 -8.91 34.56 4.58
N THR A 44 -8.12 35.09 3.65
CA THR A 44 -7.10 34.30 2.96
C THR A 44 -5.96 33.97 3.94
N LEU A 45 -5.73 32.68 4.17
CA LEU A 45 -4.67 32.14 5.00
C LEU A 45 -3.61 31.50 4.11
N ARG A 46 -2.33 31.84 4.32
CA ARG A 46 -1.20 31.14 3.72
C ARG A 46 -0.76 30.04 4.69
N LEU A 47 -0.91 28.79 4.28
CA LEU A 47 -0.62 27.62 5.10
C LEU A 47 0.86 27.24 5.02
N GLU A 48 1.32 26.43 5.99
CA GLU A 48 2.69 25.88 6.02
C GLU A 48 3.05 25.08 4.75
N CYS A 49 2.05 24.48 4.10
CA CYS A 49 2.25 23.80 2.82
C CYS A 49 2.44 24.72 1.61
N GLY A 50 2.54 26.03 1.83
CA GLY A 50 2.72 27.06 0.79
C GLY A 50 1.43 27.47 0.08
N HIS A 51 0.36 26.67 0.20
CA HIS A 51 -0.94 26.98 -0.38
C HIS A 51 -1.68 28.11 0.34
N SER A 52 -2.54 28.80 -0.41
CA SER A 52 -3.46 29.81 0.13
C SER A 52 -4.90 29.34 0.05
N GLN A 53 -5.67 29.48 1.12
CA GLN A 53 -7.10 29.14 1.13
C GLN A 53 -7.94 30.07 2.02
N GLN A 54 -9.25 30.07 1.82
CA GLN A 54 -10.18 30.77 2.72
C GLN A 54 -10.33 29.98 4.03
N GLY A 55 -10.21 30.67 5.17
CA GLY A 55 -10.43 30.09 6.49
C GLY A 55 -10.73 31.16 7.54
N ALA A 56 -11.14 30.73 8.73
CA ALA A 56 -11.50 31.65 9.80
C ALA A 56 -10.27 32.44 10.31
N CYS A 57 -10.42 33.73 10.57
CA CYS A 57 -9.31 34.62 10.92
C CYS A 57 -8.57 34.21 12.22
N HIS A 58 -9.23 33.53 13.16
CA HIS A 58 -8.57 33.06 14.38
C HIS A 58 -7.38 32.13 14.12
N TYR A 59 -7.32 31.48 12.96
CA TYR A 59 -6.18 30.65 12.57
C TYR A 59 -4.90 31.44 12.30
N LYS A 60 -4.95 32.77 12.14
CA LYS A 60 -3.73 33.59 12.00
C LYS A 60 -2.92 33.68 13.29
N THR A 61 -3.59 33.59 14.45
CA THR A 61 -2.97 33.78 15.76
C THR A 61 -2.87 32.49 16.57
N GLN A 62 -3.51 31.40 16.12
CA GLN A 62 -3.42 30.09 16.76
C GLN A 62 -2.25 29.27 16.20
N ARG A 63 -1.73 28.36 17.03
CA ARG A 63 -0.68 27.40 16.63
C ARG A 63 -1.16 26.37 15.62
N GLU A 64 -2.45 26.03 15.65
CA GLU A 64 -3.02 25.06 14.71
C GLU A 64 -3.59 25.75 13.49
N GLN A 65 -3.16 25.33 12.29
CA GLN A 65 -3.69 25.80 11.02
C GLN A 65 -4.82 24.89 10.51
N PRO A 66 -5.74 25.43 9.69
CA PRO A 66 -6.78 24.62 9.10
C PRO A 66 -6.19 23.64 8.08
N ILE A 67 -6.90 22.53 7.88
CA ILE A 67 -6.55 21.50 6.90
C ILE A 67 -6.55 22.11 5.48
N CYS A 68 -5.48 21.85 4.72
CA CYS A 68 -5.33 22.34 3.36
C CYS A 68 -6.21 21.58 2.36
N ARG A 69 -7.23 22.23 1.80
CA ARG A 69 -8.19 21.60 0.86
C ARG A 69 -7.90 21.86 -0.61
N VAL A 70 -6.77 22.50 -0.92
CA VAL A 70 -6.36 22.75 -2.31
C VAL A 70 -6.19 21.42 -3.05
N PRO A 71 -6.80 21.24 -4.25
CA PRO A 71 -6.66 20.01 -5.04
C PRO A 71 -5.20 19.69 -5.37
N CYS A 72 -4.85 18.42 -5.31
CA CYS A 72 -3.56 17.94 -5.78
C CYS A 72 -3.52 18.04 -7.32
N LYS A 73 -2.38 18.47 -7.86
CA LYS A 73 -2.14 18.57 -9.31
C LYS A 73 -1.08 17.60 -9.82
N HIS A 74 -0.65 16.66 -8.97
CA HIS A 74 0.38 15.70 -9.32
C HIS A 74 -0.15 14.67 -10.32
N GLN A 75 0.66 14.33 -11.33
CA GLN A 75 0.35 13.28 -12.29
C GLN A 75 0.91 11.96 -11.78
N LEU A 76 0.03 10.99 -11.53
CA LEU A 76 0.39 9.65 -11.07
C LEU A 76 1.14 8.87 -12.16
N LYS A 77 1.87 7.81 -11.80
CA LYS A 77 2.57 6.92 -12.74
C LYS A 77 1.62 6.25 -13.75
N CYS A 78 0.33 6.15 -13.41
CA CYS A 78 -0.70 5.67 -14.35
C CYS A 78 -1.12 6.72 -15.40
N GLY A 79 -0.55 7.92 -15.38
CA GLY A 79 -0.84 9.02 -16.31
C GLY A 79 -1.98 9.95 -15.87
N HIS A 80 -2.80 9.54 -14.91
CA HIS A 80 -3.94 10.33 -14.41
C HIS A 80 -3.53 11.37 -13.35
N VAL A 81 -4.27 12.47 -13.27
CA VAL A 81 -4.10 13.48 -12.22
C VAL A 81 -4.65 12.94 -10.89
N CYS A 82 -3.91 13.14 -9.81
CA CYS A 82 -4.32 12.74 -8.47
C CYS A 82 -5.63 13.45 -8.06
N SER A 83 -6.64 12.69 -7.66
CA SER A 83 -7.95 13.20 -7.24
C SER A 83 -7.97 13.72 -5.78
N GLY A 84 -6.85 13.62 -5.07
CA GLY A 84 -6.72 14.06 -3.69
C GLY A 84 -6.62 15.58 -3.51
N THR A 85 -6.47 15.98 -2.26
CA THR A 85 -6.13 17.33 -1.82
C THR A 85 -4.73 17.34 -1.24
N CYS A 86 -4.14 18.54 -1.08
CA CYS A 86 -2.86 18.70 -0.40
C CYS A 86 -2.84 17.99 0.97
N SER A 87 -3.90 18.08 1.77
CA SER A 87 -3.96 17.36 3.05
C SER A 87 -4.04 15.84 2.92
N SER A 88 -4.83 15.32 1.99
CA SER A 88 -4.99 13.87 1.83
C SER A 88 -3.75 13.22 1.19
N CYS A 89 -2.97 13.99 0.44
CA CYS A 89 -1.70 13.54 -0.14
C CYS A 89 -0.49 13.81 0.77
N PHE A 90 -0.72 14.09 2.07
CA PHE A 90 0.32 14.47 3.04
C PHE A 90 1.27 15.53 2.50
N GLN A 91 0.69 16.61 1.98
CA GLN A 91 1.40 17.74 1.37
C GLN A 91 2.25 17.35 0.17
N GLY A 92 1.86 16.27 -0.54
CA GLY A 92 2.55 15.76 -1.73
C GLY A 92 3.58 14.65 -1.46
N ARG A 93 3.61 14.11 -0.23
CA ARG A 93 4.53 13.01 0.14
C ARG A 93 4.01 11.64 -0.26
N VAL A 94 2.73 11.38 -0.03
CA VAL A 94 2.09 10.09 -0.31
C VAL A 94 0.76 10.34 -0.99
N HIS A 95 0.65 10.02 -2.27
CA HIS A 95 -0.57 10.31 -3.02
C HIS A 95 -1.68 9.30 -2.70
N VAL A 96 -2.93 9.75 -2.83
CA VAL A 96 -4.09 8.84 -2.78
C VAL A 96 -4.12 7.96 -4.03
N PHE A 97 -4.79 6.81 -3.93
CA PHE A 97 -4.99 5.90 -5.06
C PHE A 97 -5.69 6.61 -6.24
N CYS A 98 -5.41 6.14 -7.46
CA CYS A 98 -6.09 6.65 -8.64
C CYS A 98 -7.55 6.22 -8.61
N SER A 99 -8.50 7.16 -8.62
CA SER A 99 -9.94 6.88 -8.67
C SER A 99 -10.49 6.84 -10.10
N HIS A 100 -9.65 6.97 -11.12
CA HIS A 100 -10.08 6.91 -12.52
C HIS A 100 -10.48 5.47 -12.86
N ARG A 101 -11.66 5.27 -13.45
CA ARG A 101 -12.14 3.93 -13.83
C ARG A 101 -11.30 3.40 -14.97
N CYS A 102 -10.84 2.15 -14.87
CA CYS A 102 -10.21 1.46 -15.97
C CYS A 102 -11.28 1.01 -16.97
N GLU A 103 -11.04 1.15 -18.28
CA GLU A 103 -11.95 0.68 -19.33
C GLU A 103 -11.32 -0.37 -20.25
N ARG A 104 -10.14 -0.90 -19.87
CA ARG A 104 -9.43 -1.93 -20.62
C ARG A 104 -10.24 -3.24 -20.64
N LEU A 105 -10.17 -3.96 -21.77
CA LEU A 105 -10.71 -5.31 -21.89
C LEU A 105 -9.76 -6.30 -21.22
N LEU A 106 -10.30 -7.11 -20.31
CA LEU A 106 -9.59 -8.23 -19.69
C LEU A 106 -9.49 -9.41 -20.65
N ILE A 107 -8.65 -10.40 -20.33
CA ILE A 107 -8.52 -11.67 -21.10
C ILE A 107 -9.85 -12.42 -21.26
N CYS A 108 -10.82 -12.18 -20.37
CA CYS A 108 -12.15 -12.75 -20.45
C CYS A 108 -13.13 -11.90 -21.28
N SER A 109 -12.65 -10.90 -22.03
CA SER A 109 -13.44 -9.94 -22.83
C SER A 109 -14.42 -9.07 -22.04
N HIS A 110 -14.35 -9.07 -20.70
CA HIS A 110 -15.08 -8.11 -19.88
C HIS A 110 -14.28 -6.81 -19.76
N LYS A 111 -14.98 -5.68 -19.82
CA LYS A 111 -14.40 -4.38 -19.46
C LYS A 111 -14.09 -4.36 -17.97
N CYS A 112 -12.86 -3.99 -17.61
CA CYS A 112 -12.50 -3.68 -16.24
C CYS A 112 -13.41 -2.55 -15.72
N MET A 113 -13.75 -2.56 -14.44
CA MET A 113 -14.53 -1.50 -13.78
C MET A 113 -13.83 -0.98 -12.53
N GLU A 114 -12.65 -1.52 -12.23
CA GLU A 114 -11.85 -1.16 -11.07
C GLU A 114 -11.08 0.15 -11.32
N PRO A 115 -10.66 0.84 -10.26
CA PRO A 115 -9.80 2.00 -10.39
C PRO A 115 -8.50 1.66 -11.10
N CYS A 116 -7.92 2.63 -11.80
CA CYS A 116 -6.76 2.42 -12.65
C CYS A 116 -5.54 1.97 -11.84
N THR A 117 -5.13 0.73 -12.12
CA THR A 117 -3.86 0.12 -11.70
C THR A 117 -3.04 -0.19 -12.96
N ARG A 118 -1.72 -0.43 -12.80
CA ARG A 118 -0.87 -0.86 -13.93
C ARG A 118 -1.41 -2.15 -14.53
N ASP A 119 -1.65 -3.12 -13.66
CA ASP A 119 -2.13 -4.46 -13.97
C ASP A 119 -3.58 -4.59 -13.48
N CYS A 120 -4.50 -4.94 -14.37
CA CYS A 120 -5.91 -5.06 -14.00
C CYS A 120 -6.14 -6.33 -13.17
N PRO A 121 -6.90 -6.25 -12.08
CA PRO A 121 -7.18 -7.43 -11.26
C PRO A 121 -8.05 -8.44 -12.02
N PRO A 122 -8.09 -9.71 -11.56
CA PRO A 122 -8.98 -10.72 -12.11
C PRO A 122 -10.44 -10.28 -12.11
N CYS A 123 -11.16 -10.64 -13.18
CA CYS A 123 -12.56 -10.25 -13.33
C CYS A 123 -13.45 -10.82 -12.23
N GLN A 124 -14.23 -9.95 -11.56
CA GLN A 124 -15.19 -10.36 -10.52
C GLN A 124 -16.62 -10.54 -11.03
N ARG A 125 -16.87 -10.31 -12.33
CA ARG A 125 -18.20 -10.54 -12.91
C ARG A 125 -18.53 -12.04 -12.93
N PRO A 126 -19.82 -12.42 -12.92
CA PRO A 126 -20.22 -13.81 -13.12
C PRO A 126 -19.63 -14.38 -14.41
N CYS A 127 -19.12 -15.61 -14.37
CA CYS A 127 -18.60 -16.26 -15.55
C CYS A 127 -19.70 -16.56 -16.57
N GLU A 128 -19.43 -16.24 -17.84
CA GLU A 128 -20.34 -16.52 -18.97
C GLU A 128 -20.02 -17.84 -19.67
N ASN A 129 -18.95 -18.53 -19.27
CA ASN A 129 -18.59 -19.83 -19.82
C ASN A 129 -19.67 -20.87 -19.47
N CYS A 130 -20.25 -21.46 -20.50
CA CYS A 130 -21.20 -22.56 -20.39
C CYS A 130 -21.04 -23.49 -21.59
N CYS A 131 -21.32 -24.76 -21.36
CA CYS A 131 -21.53 -25.72 -22.43
C CYS A 131 -22.98 -26.20 -22.37
N ILE A 132 -23.32 -27.18 -23.21
CA ILE A 132 -24.64 -27.82 -23.17
C ILE A 132 -24.87 -28.64 -21.89
N HIS A 133 -23.79 -29.03 -21.18
CA HIS A 133 -23.87 -29.87 -19.99
C HIS A 133 -23.94 -29.04 -18.70
N SER A 134 -23.20 -27.95 -18.61
CA SER A 134 -23.09 -27.16 -17.38
C SER A 134 -22.75 -25.69 -17.62
N LYS A 135 -23.01 -24.86 -16.62
CA LYS A 135 -22.67 -23.43 -16.58
C LYS A 135 -21.76 -23.15 -15.39
N CYS A 136 -20.69 -22.37 -15.61
CA CYS A 136 -19.80 -21.97 -14.54
C CYS A 136 -20.49 -20.96 -13.59
N MET A 137 -20.44 -21.21 -12.28
CA MET A 137 -21.00 -20.33 -11.24
C MET A 137 -19.93 -19.51 -10.50
N LYS A 138 -18.66 -19.64 -10.89
CA LYS A 138 -17.54 -18.90 -10.28
C LYS A 138 -17.45 -17.47 -10.86
N PRO A 139 -16.73 -16.55 -10.18
CA PRO A 139 -16.27 -15.31 -10.79
C PRO A 139 -15.43 -15.58 -12.04
N CYS A 140 -15.58 -14.77 -13.08
CA CYS A 140 -15.01 -15.01 -14.40
C CYS A 140 -13.47 -15.07 -14.39
N GLY A 141 -12.82 -14.29 -13.51
CA GLY A 141 -11.37 -14.27 -13.34
C GLY A 141 -10.80 -15.52 -12.68
N GLN A 142 -11.63 -16.38 -12.08
CA GLN A 142 -11.17 -17.66 -11.51
C GLN A 142 -11.15 -18.75 -12.59
N PRO A 143 -10.22 -19.73 -12.48
CA PRO A 143 -10.19 -20.87 -13.39
C PRO A 143 -11.48 -21.70 -13.35
N CYS A 144 -12.03 -21.94 -14.54
CA CYS A 144 -13.19 -22.80 -14.76
C CYS A 144 -12.75 -24.26 -14.70
N ALA A 145 -13.58 -25.12 -14.09
CA ALA A 145 -13.35 -26.55 -14.18
C ALA A 145 -13.68 -27.03 -15.60
N PRO A 146 -12.80 -27.82 -16.26
CA PRO A 146 -13.08 -28.35 -17.59
C PRO A 146 -14.26 -29.31 -17.57
N CYS A 147 -15.07 -29.30 -18.62
CA CYS A 147 -16.20 -30.22 -18.77
C CYS A 147 -15.70 -31.58 -19.29
N ILE A 148 -15.86 -32.63 -18.48
CA ILE A 148 -15.41 -34.00 -18.76
C ILE A 148 -16.48 -34.90 -19.42
N GLU A 149 -17.64 -34.33 -19.75
CA GLU A 149 -18.69 -35.03 -20.48
C GLU A 149 -18.31 -35.20 -21.97
N PRO A 150 -18.81 -36.26 -22.65
CA PRO A 150 -18.56 -36.46 -24.08
C PRO A 150 -19.11 -35.31 -24.92
N CYS A 151 -18.40 -34.91 -25.97
CA CYS A 151 -18.86 -33.85 -26.87
C CYS A 151 -20.13 -34.28 -27.62
N ALA A 152 -21.22 -33.51 -27.50
CA ALA A 152 -22.46 -33.81 -28.24
C ALA A 152 -22.43 -33.38 -29.72
N TRP A 153 -21.27 -33.00 -30.27
CA TRP A 153 -21.17 -32.57 -31.67
C TRP A 153 -21.19 -33.78 -32.61
N GLN A 154 -22.40 -34.20 -32.96
CA GLN A 154 -22.67 -35.35 -33.80
C GLN A 154 -23.75 -35.05 -34.85
N CYS A 155 -23.58 -35.57 -36.05
CA CYS A 155 -24.56 -35.55 -37.13
C CYS A 155 -24.55 -36.90 -37.86
N PRO A 156 -25.53 -37.20 -38.73
CA PRO A 156 -25.56 -38.48 -39.45
C PRO A 156 -24.30 -38.79 -40.27
N HIS A 157 -23.50 -37.77 -40.61
CA HIS A 157 -22.29 -37.92 -41.41
C HIS A 157 -21.03 -38.14 -40.55
N GLN A 158 -20.99 -37.64 -39.32
CA GLN A 158 -19.77 -37.56 -38.51
C GLN A 158 -20.10 -37.38 -37.01
N SER A 159 -19.23 -37.87 -36.13
CA SER A 159 -19.32 -37.71 -34.67
C SER A 159 -17.96 -37.33 -34.07
N CYS A 160 -17.98 -36.50 -33.03
CA CYS A 160 -16.78 -36.12 -32.27
C CYS A 160 -16.45 -37.20 -31.23
N SER A 161 -15.17 -37.57 -31.09
CA SER A 161 -14.72 -38.57 -30.09
C SER A 161 -14.17 -37.95 -28.80
N LYS A 162 -13.98 -36.63 -28.80
CA LYS A 162 -13.33 -35.86 -27.73
C LYS A 162 -14.27 -35.46 -26.60
N LEU A 163 -13.68 -35.07 -25.47
CA LEU A 163 -14.41 -34.48 -24.36
C LEU A 163 -14.86 -33.05 -24.70
N CYS A 164 -15.91 -32.57 -24.04
CA CYS A 164 -16.52 -31.28 -24.36
C CYS A 164 -15.56 -30.08 -24.28
N HIS A 165 -14.54 -30.14 -23.41
CA HIS A 165 -13.54 -29.07 -23.25
C HIS A 165 -12.35 -29.18 -24.21
N GLU A 166 -12.16 -30.32 -24.86
CA GLU A 166 -11.05 -30.55 -25.77
C GLU A 166 -11.36 -29.98 -27.16
N PRO A 167 -10.36 -29.48 -27.91
CA PRO A 167 -10.56 -29.11 -29.30
C PRO A 167 -11.14 -30.29 -30.08
N CYS A 168 -12.27 -30.08 -30.76
CA CYS A 168 -12.95 -31.14 -31.49
C CYS A 168 -12.07 -31.67 -32.64
N ASP A 169 -12.15 -32.98 -32.90
CA ASP A 169 -11.31 -33.74 -33.84
C ASP A 169 -11.93 -33.95 -35.22
N ARG A 170 -13.09 -33.33 -35.47
CA ARG A 170 -13.83 -33.42 -36.73
C ARG A 170 -13.99 -32.06 -37.42
N PRO A 171 -13.99 -32.01 -38.76
CA PRO A 171 -14.30 -30.78 -39.48
C PRO A 171 -15.80 -30.44 -39.39
N PRO A 172 -16.17 -29.16 -39.63
CA PRO A 172 -17.56 -28.75 -39.78
C PRO A 172 -18.28 -29.51 -40.91
N CYS A 173 -19.55 -29.84 -40.71
CA CYS A 173 -20.37 -30.39 -41.78
C CYS A 173 -20.79 -29.27 -42.74
N THR A 174 -20.62 -29.49 -44.04
CA THR A 174 -20.97 -28.55 -45.12
C THR A 174 -22.27 -28.90 -45.83
N GLN A 175 -22.94 -30.00 -45.42
CA GLN A 175 -24.19 -30.43 -46.04
C GLN A 175 -25.35 -29.54 -45.57
N PRO A 176 -26.26 -29.12 -46.47
CA PRO A 176 -27.43 -28.32 -46.10
C PRO A 176 -28.38 -29.11 -45.19
N CYS A 177 -29.09 -28.40 -44.33
CA CYS A 177 -30.04 -29.01 -43.41
C CYS A 177 -31.31 -29.47 -44.16
N THR A 178 -31.71 -30.72 -43.96
CA THR A 178 -32.94 -31.30 -44.57
C THR A 178 -34.20 -31.09 -43.73
N LYS A 179 -34.10 -30.36 -42.60
CA LYS A 179 -35.24 -30.11 -41.71
C LYS A 179 -36.15 -29.01 -42.27
N ILE A 180 -37.44 -29.14 -42.00
CA ILE A 180 -38.46 -28.13 -42.28
C ILE A 180 -38.69 -27.32 -41.00
N LEU A 181 -38.66 -25.99 -41.11
CA LEU A 181 -38.89 -25.08 -40.00
C LEU A 181 -40.39 -25.01 -39.65
N ASN A 182 -40.73 -24.46 -38.48
CA ASN A 182 -42.13 -24.33 -38.04
C ASN A 182 -43.01 -23.53 -39.00
N CYS A 183 -42.41 -22.65 -39.81
CA CYS A 183 -43.10 -21.89 -40.87
C CYS A 183 -43.42 -22.72 -42.13
N GLY A 184 -43.03 -24.00 -42.18
CA GLY A 184 -43.25 -24.89 -43.32
C GLY A 184 -42.19 -24.80 -44.43
N HIS A 185 -41.20 -23.91 -44.30
CA HIS A 185 -40.13 -23.74 -45.29
C HIS A 185 -38.88 -24.55 -44.95
N GLN A 186 -38.07 -24.84 -45.98
CA GLN A 186 -36.79 -25.53 -45.84
C GLN A 186 -35.81 -24.70 -45.01
N CYS A 187 -35.09 -25.38 -44.10
CA CYS A 187 -34.06 -24.76 -43.28
C CYS A 187 -32.90 -24.26 -44.15
N ILE A 188 -32.44 -23.04 -43.86
CA ILE A 188 -31.35 -22.35 -44.59
C ILE A 188 -29.98 -22.58 -43.92
N GLY A 189 -29.92 -23.42 -42.90
CA GLY A 189 -28.71 -23.73 -42.15
C GLY A 189 -28.05 -25.04 -42.59
N LEU A 190 -26.98 -25.39 -41.88
CA LEU A 190 -26.19 -26.59 -42.15
C LEU A 190 -26.56 -27.77 -41.23
N CYS A 191 -26.25 -28.98 -41.69
CA CYS A 191 -26.47 -30.21 -40.95
C CYS A 191 -25.57 -30.27 -39.70
N GLY A 192 -26.14 -30.62 -38.54
CA GLY A 192 -25.42 -30.69 -37.27
C GLY A 192 -25.35 -29.38 -36.49
N ASP A 193 -25.72 -28.25 -37.12
CA ASP A 193 -25.79 -26.94 -36.48
C ASP A 193 -27.21 -26.65 -35.96
N LYS A 194 -27.33 -25.67 -35.06
CA LYS A 194 -28.63 -25.19 -34.58
C LYS A 194 -29.37 -24.53 -35.75
N CYS A 195 -30.54 -25.07 -36.10
CA CYS A 195 -31.33 -24.53 -37.19
C CYS A 195 -31.70 -23.05 -36.93
N PRO A 196 -31.40 -22.14 -37.86
CA PRO A 196 -31.86 -20.76 -37.80
C PRO A 196 -33.36 -20.65 -37.57
N LYS A 197 -33.78 -19.68 -36.75
CA LYS A 197 -35.20 -19.38 -36.57
C LYS A 197 -35.84 -18.72 -37.80
N MET A 198 -35.03 -18.07 -38.63
CA MET A 198 -35.47 -17.36 -39.83
C MET A 198 -35.32 -18.23 -41.08
N CYS A 199 -36.14 -17.96 -42.09
CA CYS A 199 -36.08 -18.64 -43.39
C CYS A 199 -36.07 -17.64 -44.55
N ARG A 200 -35.51 -18.05 -45.70
CA ARG A 200 -35.41 -17.24 -46.92
C ARG A 200 -36.75 -16.73 -47.45
N VAL A 201 -37.86 -17.42 -47.16
CA VAL A 201 -39.19 -17.07 -47.69
C VAL A 201 -39.92 -16.07 -46.78
N CYS A 202 -39.97 -16.32 -45.47
CA CYS A 202 -40.65 -15.44 -44.52
C CYS A 202 -39.84 -14.20 -44.14
N ASN A 203 -38.50 -14.28 -44.23
CA ASN A 203 -37.58 -13.25 -43.72
C ASN A 203 -36.56 -12.85 -44.80
N ARG A 204 -37.03 -12.66 -46.04
CA ARG A 204 -36.15 -12.39 -47.19
C ARG A 204 -35.25 -11.18 -46.92
N ASP A 205 -35.82 -10.06 -46.52
CA ASP A 205 -35.09 -8.80 -46.35
C ASP A 205 -33.98 -8.88 -45.28
N GLU A 206 -34.19 -9.61 -44.19
CA GLU A 206 -33.23 -9.78 -43.09
C GLU A 206 -32.12 -10.81 -43.41
N VAL A 207 -32.41 -11.77 -44.28
CA VAL A 207 -31.48 -12.85 -44.66
C VAL A 207 -30.63 -12.45 -45.87
N THR A 208 -31.16 -11.61 -46.77
CA THR A 208 -30.43 -11.08 -47.93
C THR A 208 -29.71 -9.76 -47.63
N GLU A 209 -29.70 -9.29 -46.38
CA GLU A 209 -28.93 -8.12 -45.99
C GLU A 209 -27.43 -8.44 -46.14
N ILE A 210 -26.82 -7.84 -47.17
CA ILE A 210 -25.44 -8.06 -47.54
C ILE A 210 -24.53 -7.50 -46.44
N PHE A 211 -23.73 -8.36 -45.82
CA PHE A 211 -22.76 -7.98 -44.81
C PHE A 211 -21.35 -8.42 -45.19
N PHE A 212 -21.20 -9.61 -45.76
CA PHE A 212 -19.94 -10.16 -46.28
C PHE A 212 -19.89 -10.25 -47.82
N GLY A 213 -21.01 -10.04 -48.52
CA GLY A 213 -21.04 -9.97 -49.99
C GLY A 213 -21.56 -11.23 -50.69
N THR A 214 -21.89 -12.28 -49.94
CA THR A 214 -22.32 -13.60 -50.45
C THR A 214 -23.71 -14.01 -49.97
N GLU A 215 -24.39 -13.15 -49.19
CA GLU A 215 -25.67 -13.47 -48.55
C GLU A 215 -26.87 -13.56 -49.50
N ASP A 216 -26.78 -12.95 -50.68
CA ASP A 216 -27.86 -12.90 -51.69
C ASP A 216 -27.89 -14.13 -52.61
N GLU A 217 -26.89 -15.00 -52.54
CA GLU A 217 -26.83 -16.22 -53.35
C GLU A 217 -27.95 -17.21 -52.99
N PRO A 218 -28.57 -17.87 -53.99
CA PRO A 218 -29.74 -18.73 -53.79
C PRO A 218 -29.45 -20.00 -52.96
N ASP A 219 -28.20 -20.42 -52.87
CA ASP A 219 -27.69 -21.59 -52.16
C ASP A 219 -26.87 -21.27 -50.89
N ALA A 220 -26.68 -19.99 -50.56
CA ALA A 220 -25.95 -19.59 -49.36
C ALA A 220 -26.56 -20.20 -48.06
N CYS A 221 -25.69 -20.75 -47.23
CA CYS A 221 -26.10 -21.36 -45.97
C CYS A 221 -25.77 -20.42 -44.80
N PHE A 222 -26.64 -20.40 -43.79
CA PHE A 222 -26.51 -19.48 -42.66
C PHE A 222 -26.31 -20.23 -41.35
N ILE A 223 -25.46 -19.65 -40.49
CA ILE A 223 -25.20 -20.13 -39.13
C ILE A 223 -25.77 -19.09 -38.17
N GLN A 224 -26.52 -19.57 -37.18
CA GLN A 224 -26.98 -18.74 -36.07
C GLN A 224 -26.04 -18.87 -34.88
N LEU A 225 -25.36 -17.79 -34.51
CA LEU A 225 -24.50 -17.77 -33.32
C LEU A 225 -25.36 -17.90 -32.05
N GLU A 226 -25.01 -18.82 -31.15
CA GLU A 226 -25.84 -19.07 -29.96
C GLU A 226 -25.78 -17.94 -28.93
N ASP A 227 -24.64 -17.25 -28.83
CA ASP A 227 -24.40 -16.21 -27.82
C ASP A 227 -25.16 -14.89 -28.11
N CYS A 228 -25.31 -14.52 -29.39
CA CYS A 228 -25.95 -13.26 -29.79
C CYS A 228 -27.16 -13.43 -30.72
N GLY A 229 -27.41 -14.62 -31.26
CA GLY A 229 -28.55 -14.90 -32.14
C GLY A 229 -28.43 -14.38 -33.57
N HIS A 230 -27.35 -13.66 -33.91
CA HIS A 230 -27.11 -13.14 -35.26
C HIS A 230 -26.92 -14.26 -36.28
N LEU A 231 -27.44 -14.02 -37.48
CA LEU A 231 -27.25 -14.87 -38.65
C LEU A 231 -26.08 -14.35 -39.47
N VAL A 232 -25.18 -15.28 -39.81
CA VAL A 232 -23.99 -15.02 -40.63
C VAL A 232 -23.90 -16.12 -41.68
N GLU A 233 -23.47 -15.76 -42.88
CA GLU A 233 -23.20 -16.73 -43.94
C GLU A 233 -22.04 -17.66 -43.55
N SER A 234 -22.21 -18.94 -43.83
CA SER A 234 -21.33 -20.01 -43.36
C SER A 234 -19.89 -19.92 -43.88
N THR A 235 -19.68 -19.64 -45.16
CA THR A 235 -18.34 -19.58 -45.77
C THR A 235 -17.54 -18.38 -45.27
N ALA A 236 -18.19 -17.22 -45.17
CA ALA A 236 -17.60 -16.01 -44.62
C ALA A 236 -17.24 -16.18 -43.14
N MET A 237 -18.12 -16.83 -42.36
CA MET A 237 -17.86 -17.09 -40.95
C MET A 237 -16.75 -18.13 -40.74
N ASP A 238 -16.70 -19.19 -41.56
CA ASP A 238 -15.63 -20.19 -41.51
C ASP A 238 -14.28 -19.56 -41.86
N HIS A 239 -14.23 -18.67 -42.87
CA HIS A 239 -13.04 -17.90 -43.18
C HIS A 239 -12.62 -16.99 -42.01
N TYR A 240 -13.56 -16.24 -41.42
CA TYR A 240 -13.30 -15.37 -40.27
C TYR A 240 -12.72 -16.11 -39.06
N MET A 241 -13.22 -17.33 -38.80
CA MET A 241 -12.72 -18.18 -37.71
C MET A 241 -11.34 -18.78 -38.02
N GLY A 242 -10.99 -18.96 -39.30
CA GLY A 242 -9.70 -19.48 -39.76
C GLY A 242 -8.56 -18.46 -39.89
N LEU A 243 -8.85 -17.15 -39.89
CA LEU A 243 -7.84 -16.09 -40.10
C LEU A 243 -6.69 -16.07 -39.06
N ASP A 244 -6.87 -16.64 -37.87
CA ASP A 244 -5.85 -16.63 -36.81
C ASP A 244 -4.66 -17.57 -37.06
N ASP A 245 -4.77 -18.55 -37.96
CA ASP A 245 -3.69 -19.53 -38.19
C ASP A 245 -2.58 -18.99 -39.15
N SER A 246 -2.72 -17.79 -39.73
CA SER A 246 -1.84 -17.31 -40.82
C SER A 246 -1.18 -15.93 -40.65
N GLU A 247 -1.61 -15.10 -39.69
CA GLU A 247 -1.01 -13.76 -39.45
C GLU A 247 -0.17 -13.66 -38.16
N ALA A 248 0.37 -14.79 -37.67
CA ALA A 248 1.33 -14.82 -36.56
C ALA A 248 2.77 -14.49 -37.01
N SER A 249 2.93 -13.51 -37.92
CA SER A 249 4.22 -13.16 -38.53
C SER A 249 4.48 -11.66 -38.63
N ASN A 250 3.97 -10.85 -37.71
CA ASN A 250 4.52 -9.51 -37.44
C ASN A 250 4.19 -9.05 -36.00
N ASP A 251 5.18 -9.17 -35.11
CA ASP A 251 5.55 -8.32 -33.95
C ASP A 251 4.51 -7.57 -33.08
N GLU A 252 3.21 -7.88 -33.15
CA GLU A 252 2.22 -7.42 -32.18
C GLU A 252 1.83 -8.56 -31.24
N GLN A 253 1.92 -8.31 -29.94
CA GLN A 253 1.61 -9.24 -28.85
C GLN A 253 0.38 -10.11 -29.18
N VAL A 254 0.59 -11.43 -29.29
CA VAL A 254 -0.48 -12.43 -29.42
C VAL A 254 -1.52 -12.15 -28.35
N THR A 255 -2.60 -11.48 -28.74
CA THR A 255 -3.59 -11.02 -27.78
C THR A 255 -4.55 -12.17 -27.59
N ILE A 256 -4.32 -13.00 -26.58
CA ILE A 256 -5.21 -14.11 -26.19
C ILE A 256 -6.59 -13.50 -25.91
N LYS A 257 -7.48 -13.61 -26.90
CA LYS A 257 -8.83 -13.04 -26.90
C LYS A 257 -9.77 -14.00 -27.60
N LEU A 258 -11.02 -14.03 -27.14
CA LEU A 258 -12.07 -14.74 -27.83
C LEU A 258 -12.43 -14.01 -29.13
N LYS A 259 -12.66 -14.77 -30.21
CA LYS A 259 -13.27 -14.25 -31.43
C LYS A 259 -14.64 -13.65 -31.11
N GLU A 260 -14.94 -12.54 -31.75
CA GLU A 260 -16.16 -11.77 -31.53
C GLU A 260 -17.10 -11.89 -32.72
N CYS A 261 -18.40 -11.78 -32.49
CA CYS A 261 -19.38 -11.71 -33.57
C CYS A 261 -19.08 -10.49 -34.46
N PRO A 262 -19.00 -10.65 -35.79
CA PRO A 262 -18.65 -9.55 -36.67
C PRO A 262 -19.71 -8.43 -36.67
N LYS A 263 -20.98 -8.76 -36.43
CA LYS A 263 -22.11 -7.81 -36.40
C LYS A 263 -22.20 -7.01 -35.09
N CYS A 264 -22.05 -7.65 -33.94
CA CYS A 264 -22.31 -7.03 -32.63
C CYS A 264 -21.15 -7.06 -31.63
N LYS A 265 -20.00 -7.61 -32.03
CA LYS A 265 -18.79 -7.74 -31.21
C LYS A 265 -18.96 -8.58 -29.94
N THR A 266 -20.05 -9.35 -29.82
CA THR A 266 -20.25 -10.28 -28.70
C THR A 266 -19.25 -11.44 -28.80
N PRO A 267 -18.46 -11.74 -27.75
CA PRO A 267 -17.55 -12.88 -27.75
C PRO A 267 -18.27 -14.20 -28.01
N ILE A 268 -17.71 -15.03 -28.89
CA ILE A 268 -18.25 -16.33 -29.25
C ILE A 268 -17.70 -17.36 -28.27
N ARG A 269 -18.55 -17.79 -27.34
CA ARG A 269 -18.21 -18.77 -26.28
C ARG A 269 -18.86 -20.13 -26.52
N LYS A 270 -19.97 -20.16 -27.26
CA LYS A 270 -20.75 -21.37 -27.46
C LYS A 270 -21.18 -21.48 -28.91
N ASN A 271 -20.52 -22.40 -29.62
CA ASN A 271 -20.99 -22.89 -30.92
C ASN A 271 -20.35 -24.24 -31.19
N LEU A 272 -21.14 -25.28 -31.46
CA LEU A 272 -20.60 -26.62 -31.73
C LEU A 272 -19.72 -26.64 -32.98
N ARG A 273 -20.11 -25.92 -34.04
CA ARG A 273 -19.37 -25.85 -35.31
C ARG A 273 -17.93 -25.39 -35.13
N TYR A 274 -17.76 -24.38 -34.29
CA TYR A 274 -16.47 -23.75 -34.00
C TYR A 274 -15.85 -24.26 -32.70
N GLY A 275 -16.28 -25.43 -32.21
CA GLY A 275 -15.85 -26.00 -30.94
C GLY A 275 -14.33 -26.13 -30.83
N SER A 276 -13.64 -26.48 -31.93
CA SER A 276 -12.17 -26.57 -31.94
C SER A 276 -11.48 -25.23 -31.63
N HIS A 277 -11.87 -24.15 -32.32
CA HIS A 277 -11.32 -22.81 -32.09
C HIS A 277 -11.71 -22.25 -30.72
N ILE A 278 -12.99 -22.38 -30.35
CA ILE A 278 -13.50 -21.89 -29.07
C ILE A 278 -12.80 -22.59 -27.90
N ASN A 279 -12.68 -23.92 -27.94
CA ASN A 279 -12.04 -24.68 -26.87
C ASN A 279 -10.54 -24.38 -26.78
N ARG A 280 -9.85 -24.14 -27.90
CA ARG A 280 -8.44 -23.71 -27.91
C ARG A 280 -8.27 -22.35 -27.22
N SER A 281 -9.04 -21.34 -27.64
CA SER A 281 -8.98 -20.00 -27.03
C SER A 281 -9.39 -20.02 -25.55
N LEU A 282 -10.40 -20.81 -25.18
CA LEU A 282 -10.79 -20.99 -23.79
C LEU A 282 -9.68 -21.64 -22.97
N ALA A 283 -9.03 -22.70 -23.48
CA ALA A 283 -7.91 -23.35 -22.80
C ALA A 283 -6.75 -22.37 -22.55
N GLU A 284 -6.38 -21.57 -23.56
CA GLU A 284 -5.36 -20.51 -23.41
C GLU A 284 -5.75 -19.48 -22.35
N ILE A 285 -7.00 -19.02 -22.35
CA ILE A 285 -7.53 -18.08 -21.34
C ILE A 285 -7.47 -18.70 -19.94
N GLU A 286 -7.85 -19.97 -19.77
CA GLU A 286 -7.79 -20.65 -18.48
C GLU A 286 -6.33 -20.81 -17.99
N MET A 287 -5.38 -21.11 -18.88
CA MET A 287 -3.94 -21.13 -18.54
C MET A 287 -3.45 -19.76 -18.04
N VAL A 288 -3.88 -18.66 -18.67
CA VAL A 288 -3.52 -17.31 -18.21
C VAL A 288 -4.18 -16.99 -16.86
N LYS A 289 -5.45 -17.39 -16.66
CA LYS A 289 -6.12 -17.23 -15.35
C LYS A 289 -5.40 -17.98 -14.25
N GLU A 290 -4.93 -19.20 -14.49
CA GLU A 290 -4.14 -19.96 -13.52
C GLU A 290 -2.84 -19.25 -13.16
N LYS A 291 -2.11 -18.74 -14.17
CA LYS A 291 -0.89 -17.95 -13.94
C LYS A 291 -1.14 -16.67 -13.13
N ILE A 292 -2.22 -15.94 -13.42
CA ILE A 292 -2.55 -14.69 -12.72
C ILE A 292 -2.98 -14.94 -11.28
N ASN A 293 -3.80 -15.97 -11.03
CA ASN A 293 -4.28 -16.25 -9.68
C ASN A 293 -3.19 -16.86 -8.78
N GLY A 294 -2.21 -17.55 -9.37
CA GLY A 294 -1.16 -18.28 -8.65
C GLY A 294 -1.55 -19.73 -8.35
N GLN A 295 -0.57 -20.58 -8.05
CA GLN A 295 -0.82 -21.97 -7.67
C GLN A 295 -1.39 -22.04 -6.23
N LYS A 296 -2.42 -22.87 -6.01
CA LYS A 296 -3.08 -22.97 -4.71
C LYS A 296 -2.13 -23.38 -3.57
N LEU A 297 -1.20 -24.29 -3.84
CA LEU A 297 -0.23 -24.76 -2.85
C LEU A 297 0.70 -23.63 -2.41
N ASP A 298 1.16 -22.80 -3.35
CA ASP A 298 2.02 -21.65 -3.06
C ASP A 298 1.28 -20.60 -2.24
N ILE A 299 0.02 -20.30 -2.59
CA ILE A 299 -0.83 -19.36 -1.86
C ILE A 299 -1.04 -19.84 -0.42
N GLU A 300 -1.30 -21.14 -0.22
CA GLU A 300 -1.55 -21.70 1.11
C GLU A 300 -0.28 -21.79 1.95
N GLY A 301 0.88 -22.04 1.32
CA GLY A 301 2.20 -21.93 1.94
C GLY A 301 2.49 -20.50 2.40
N GLN A 302 2.42 -19.53 1.48
CA GLN A 302 2.62 -18.10 1.78
C GLN A 302 1.66 -17.60 2.87
N LYS A 303 0.39 -18.01 2.84
CA LYS A 303 -0.58 -17.67 3.89
C LYS A 303 -0.11 -18.14 5.27
N LYS A 304 0.39 -19.37 5.38
CA LYS A 304 0.94 -19.90 6.64
C LYS A 304 2.20 -19.13 7.06
N ASP A 305 3.08 -18.83 6.12
CA ASP A 305 4.31 -18.07 6.39
C ASP A 305 4.00 -16.67 6.94
N LEU A 306 3.03 -15.96 6.33
CA LEU A 306 2.57 -14.66 6.83
C LEU A 306 1.93 -14.76 8.22
N GLN A 307 1.14 -15.80 8.48
CA GLN A 307 0.57 -16.03 9.83
C GLN A 307 1.66 -16.30 10.87
N ILE A 308 2.70 -17.07 10.52
CA ILE A 308 3.85 -17.30 11.39
C ILE A 308 4.60 -15.99 11.63
N LYS A 309 4.86 -15.20 10.57
CA LYS A 309 5.54 -13.91 10.66
C LYS A 309 4.83 -12.95 11.63
N ILE A 310 3.50 -12.88 11.57
CA ILE A 310 2.72 -12.06 12.52
C ILE A 310 2.86 -12.58 13.96
N LYS A 311 2.79 -13.90 14.16
CA LYS A 311 2.93 -14.53 15.48
C LYS A 311 4.32 -14.34 16.08
N MET A 312 5.38 -14.33 15.26
CA MET A 312 6.75 -14.11 15.73
C MET A 312 7.06 -12.65 16.10
N CYS A 313 6.16 -11.71 15.77
CA CYS A 313 6.33 -10.28 16.04
C CYS A 313 5.79 -9.85 17.42
N ASP A 314 6.05 -10.64 18.48
CA ASP A 314 5.47 -10.43 19.83
C ASP A 314 5.63 -9.00 20.38
N ASN A 315 6.80 -8.38 20.24
CA ASN A 315 7.00 -6.99 20.70
C ASN A 315 6.23 -5.95 19.88
N SER A 316 6.06 -6.19 18.57
CA SER A 316 5.38 -5.26 17.65
C SER A 316 3.86 -5.27 17.83
N GLN A 317 3.30 -6.41 18.25
CA GLN A 317 1.85 -6.54 18.51
C GLN A 317 1.38 -5.65 19.67
N THR A 318 2.25 -5.30 20.61
CA THR A 318 1.87 -4.43 21.74
C THR A 318 1.47 -3.00 21.31
N TYR A 319 1.95 -2.53 20.17
CA TYR A 319 1.67 -1.18 19.67
C TYR A 319 0.61 -1.12 18.57
N LEU A 320 0.45 -2.20 17.80
CA LEU A 320 -0.36 -2.24 16.56
C LEU A 320 -1.32 -3.46 16.54
N THR A 321 -1.92 -3.78 17.69
CA THR A 321 -2.75 -4.98 17.84
C THR A 321 -3.92 -5.02 16.86
N ASP A 322 -4.64 -3.90 16.73
CA ASP A 322 -5.83 -3.81 15.88
C ASP A 322 -5.48 -3.98 14.40
N GLU A 323 -4.36 -3.42 13.95
CA GLU A 323 -3.88 -3.53 12.57
C GLU A 323 -3.48 -4.96 12.21
N TYR A 324 -2.77 -5.67 13.11
CA TYR A 324 -2.42 -7.08 12.89
C TYR A 324 -3.65 -7.98 12.92
N LEU A 325 -4.64 -7.71 13.78
CA LEU A 325 -5.90 -8.45 13.80
C LEU A 325 -6.70 -8.29 12.49
N ASP A 326 -6.76 -7.09 11.92
CA ASP A 326 -7.40 -6.88 10.61
C ASP A 326 -6.73 -7.69 9.49
N ILE A 327 -5.39 -7.78 9.51
CA ILE A 327 -4.63 -8.60 8.56
C ILE A 327 -4.92 -10.09 8.76
N LEU A 328 -4.97 -10.58 10.00
CA LEU A 328 -5.32 -11.98 10.30
C LEU A 328 -6.73 -12.32 9.79
N ASN A 329 -7.70 -11.43 10.01
CA ASN A 329 -9.06 -11.57 9.48
C ASN A 329 -9.08 -11.61 7.93
N LYS A 330 -8.22 -10.82 7.27
CA LYS A 330 -8.07 -10.87 5.81
C LYS A 330 -7.44 -12.18 5.35
N LEU A 331 -6.44 -12.70 6.06
CA LEU A 331 -5.80 -13.99 5.78
C LEU A 331 -6.77 -15.15 5.94
N GLU A 332 -7.75 -15.08 6.85
CA GLU A 332 -8.75 -16.13 7.05
C GLU A 332 -9.75 -16.30 5.90
N LYS A 333 -9.83 -15.35 4.96
CA LYS A 333 -10.71 -15.45 3.79
C LYS A 333 -10.39 -16.70 2.95
N SER A 334 -11.44 -17.33 2.44
CA SER A 334 -11.39 -18.59 1.69
C SER A 334 -10.83 -18.45 0.26
N HIS A 335 -10.81 -17.24 -0.29
CA HIS A 335 -10.32 -16.97 -1.64
C HIS A 335 -9.39 -15.74 -1.61
N LEU A 336 -8.08 -16.01 -1.57
CA LEU A 336 -7.03 -15.00 -1.72
C LEU A 336 -6.26 -15.28 -3.00
N THR A 337 -5.94 -14.23 -3.75
CA THR A 337 -5.05 -14.31 -4.91
C THR A 337 -3.60 -14.12 -4.47
N ALA A 338 -2.63 -14.52 -5.32
CA ALA A 338 -1.22 -14.22 -5.08
C ALA A 338 -0.97 -12.70 -4.90
N HIS A 339 -1.71 -11.86 -5.64
CA HIS A 339 -1.63 -10.41 -5.48
C HIS A 339 -2.15 -9.94 -4.11
N ASP A 340 -3.26 -10.50 -3.62
CA ASP A 340 -3.78 -10.16 -2.29
C ASP A 340 -2.77 -10.51 -1.19
N LEU A 341 -2.12 -11.68 -1.29
CA LEU A 341 -1.07 -12.07 -0.35
C LEU A 341 0.14 -11.13 -0.40
N TRP A 342 0.57 -10.73 -1.60
CA TRP A 342 1.64 -9.77 -1.76
C TRP A 342 1.30 -8.39 -1.15
N VAL A 343 0.05 -7.93 -1.27
CA VAL A 343 -0.41 -6.71 -0.60
C VAL A 343 -0.32 -6.86 0.93
N LEU A 344 -0.77 -7.99 1.47
CA LEU A 344 -0.71 -8.27 2.91
C LEU A 344 0.72 -8.37 3.42
N GLU A 345 1.62 -9.00 2.65
CA GLU A 345 3.05 -9.09 2.97
C GLU A 345 3.68 -7.70 3.10
N ASN A 346 3.45 -6.83 2.10
CA ASN A 346 3.93 -5.45 2.15
C ASN A 346 3.34 -4.69 3.34
N GLN A 347 2.04 -4.87 3.63
CA GLN A 347 1.42 -4.28 4.82
C GLN A 347 2.12 -4.70 6.11
N ILE A 348 2.40 -6.00 6.27
CA ILE A 348 3.12 -6.54 7.43
C ILE A 348 4.52 -5.92 7.55
N ASP A 349 5.26 -5.82 6.44
CA ASP A 349 6.61 -5.23 6.41
C ASP A 349 6.62 -3.76 6.83
N PHE A 350 5.64 -2.97 6.37
CA PHE A 350 5.50 -1.59 6.79
C PHE A 350 5.11 -1.47 8.27
N LEU A 351 4.18 -2.31 8.74
CA LEU A 351 3.77 -2.32 10.15
C LEU A 351 4.93 -2.68 11.08
N GLU A 352 5.76 -3.66 10.73
CA GLU A 352 6.93 -4.04 11.53
C GLU A 352 7.90 -2.86 11.71
N ARG A 353 8.15 -2.11 10.64
CA ARG A 353 9.02 -0.93 10.70
C ARG A 353 8.38 0.22 11.48
N VAL A 354 7.07 0.39 11.38
CA VAL A 354 6.33 1.38 12.18
C VAL A 354 6.33 1.01 13.67
N ALA A 355 6.21 -0.27 14.01
CA ALA A 355 6.31 -0.72 15.39
C ALA A 355 7.66 -0.36 16.02
N LYS A 356 8.76 -0.58 15.30
CA LYS A 356 10.12 -0.15 15.72
C LYS A 356 10.20 1.36 15.95
N LEU A 357 9.54 2.17 15.12
CA LEU A 357 9.49 3.62 15.30
C LEU A 357 8.71 4.03 16.57
N LEU A 358 7.60 3.35 16.88
CA LEU A 358 6.79 3.60 18.07
C LEU A 358 7.52 3.17 19.36
N GLU A 359 8.30 2.09 19.29
CA GLU A 359 9.18 1.66 20.38
C GLU A 359 10.26 2.72 20.67
N ILE A 360 10.95 3.20 19.62
CA ILE A 360 11.94 4.29 19.74
C ILE A 360 11.31 5.56 20.32
N GLU A 361 10.10 5.92 19.88
CA GLU A 361 9.37 7.07 20.44
C GLU A 361 9.18 6.93 21.96
N LYS A 362 8.70 5.77 22.41
CA LYS A 362 8.37 5.54 23.82
C LYS A 362 9.62 5.53 24.71
N GLU A 363 10.72 4.95 24.24
CA GLU A 363 11.93 4.77 25.04
C GLU A 363 12.85 5.99 25.03
N LYS A 364 12.96 6.67 23.88
CA LYS A 364 14.07 7.58 23.58
C LYS A 364 13.64 8.99 23.18
N MET A 365 12.34 9.34 23.24
CA MET A 365 11.84 10.68 22.91
C MET A 365 11.18 11.41 24.10
N LEU A 366 11.42 12.73 24.19
CA LEU A 366 10.74 13.65 25.12
C LEU A 366 9.25 13.75 24.78
N LEU A 367 8.41 14.01 25.79
CA LEU A 367 6.94 14.12 25.63
C LEU A 367 6.50 15.05 24.49
N SER A 368 7.15 16.21 24.33
CA SER A 368 6.80 17.19 23.29
C SER A 368 7.14 16.73 21.88
N HIS A 369 8.34 16.17 21.68
CA HIS A 369 8.79 15.64 20.40
C HIS A 369 8.08 14.32 20.04
N GLY A 370 7.87 13.45 21.03
CA GLY A 370 7.11 12.20 20.90
C GLY A 370 5.69 12.45 20.45
N TYR A 371 4.98 13.42 21.05
CA TYR A 371 3.61 13.76 20.63
C TYR A 371 3.50 14.13 19.14
N MET A 372 4.39 15.00 18.65
CA MET A 372 4.39 15.41 17.24
C MET A 372 4.82 14.28 16.29
N PHE A 373 5.80 13.48 16.71
CA PHE A 373 6.25 12.31 15.98
C PHE A 373 5.12 11.29 15.84
N ARG A 374 4.46 10.94 16.94
CA ARG A 374 3.32 10.01 16.98
C ARG A 374 2.17 10.45 16.09
N LYS A 375 1.89 11.76 16.04
CA LYS A 375 0.88 12.31 15.12
C LYS A 375 1.23 12.00 13.66
N SER A 376 2.51 12.12 13.30
CA SER A 376 2.99 11.82 11.95
C SER A 376 2.92 10.32 11.65
N VAL A 377 3.30 9.46 12.61
CA VAL A 377 3.19 8.01 12.49
C VAL A 377 1.73 7.56 12.35
N LYS A 378 0.81 8.14 13.11
CA LYS A 378 -0.63 7.87 12.99
C LYS A 378 -1.19 8.26 11.62
N GLN A 379 -0.73 9.37 11.03
CA GLN A 379 -1.10 9.74 9.67
C GLN A 379 -0.64 8.68 8.67
N PHE A 380 0.62 8.23 8.76
CA PHE A 380 1.14 7.14 7.94
C PHE A 380 0.31 5.85 8.09
N LEU A 381 0.02 5.43 9.34
CA LEU A 381 -0.81 4.25 9.63
C LEU A 381 -2.22 4.37 9.02
N SER A 382 -2.86 5.53 9.14
CA SER A 382 -4.21 5.74 8.59
C SER A 382 -4.26 5.60 7.06
N TRP A 383 -3.14 5.88 6.38
CA TRP A 383 -3.02 5.64 4.95
C TRP A 383 -2.79 4.15 4.68
N LEU A 384 -1.88 3.51 5.43
CA LEU A 384 -1.47 2.11 5.26
C LEU A 384 -2.63 1.13 5.45
N THR A 385 -3.52 1.42 6.40
CA THR A 385 -4.68 0.58 6.76
C THR A 385 -5.93 0.87 5.93
N ASN A 386 -5.88 1.86 5.02
CA ASN A 386 -7.04 2.20 4.21
C ASN A 386 -7.40 1.04 3.25
N PRO A 387 -8.63 0.49 3.30
CA PRO A 387 -9.04 -0.66 2.48
C PRO A 387 -8.99 -0.43 0.97
N GLN A 388 -8.95 0.83 0.53
CA GLN A 388 -8.92 1.19 -0.89
C GLN A 388 -7.49 1.17 -1.47
N GLN A 389 -6.46 1.02 -0.64
CA GLN A 389 -5.08 0.94 -1.12
C GLN A 389 -4.83 -0.38 -1.84
N LYS A 390 -4.17 -0.30 -3.00
CA LYS A 390 -3.82 -1.44 -3.85
C LYS A 390 -2.32 -1.71 -3.92
N PHE A 391 -1.51 -0.94 -3.17
CA PHE A 391 -0.05 -1.06 -3.12
C PHE A 391 0.60 -1.10 -4.51
N THR A 392 0.19 -0.19 -5.40
CA THR A 392 0.88 -0.03 -6.70
C THR A 392 2.35 0.34 -6.50
N ASP A 393 3.20 0.12 -7.51
CA ASP A 393 4.63 0.49 -7.45
C ASP A 393 4.88 1.96 -7.07
N GLN A 394 3.99 2.88 -7.49
CA GLN A 394 4.08 4.27 -7.05
C GLN A 394 3.81 4.40 -5.55
N GLN A 395 2.76 3.74 -5.08
CA GLN A 395 2.34 3.80 -3.69
C GLN A 395 3.39 3.19 -2.76
N ILE A 396 3.97 2.04 -3.13
CA ILE A 396 5.05 1.42 -2.37
C ILE A 396 6.25 2.36 -2.31
N TRP A 397 6.61 2.97 -3.44
CA TRP A 397 7.71 3.92 -3.49
C TRP A 397 7.43 5.14 -2.58
N ASP A 398 6.26 5.78 -2.69
CA ASP A 398 5.85 6.91 -1.85
C ASP A 398 5.92 6.53 -0.35
N LEU A 399 5.43 5.34 0.01
CA LEU A 399 5.47 4.83 1.39
C LEU A 399 6.88 4.58 1.89
N GLN A 400 7.75 3.98 1.07
CA GLN A 400 9.15 3.75 1.43
C GLN A 400 9.88 5.08 1.69
N ARG A 401 9.64 6.10 0.84
CA ARG A 401 10.22 7.43 1.03
C ARG A 401 9.70 8.10 2.29
N GLU A 402 8.40 8.03 2.57
CA GLU A 402 7.82 8.61 3.77
C GLU A 402 8.27 7.89 5.05
N LEU A 403 8.40 6.57 5.01
CA LEU A 403 8.94 5.80 6.13
C LEU A 403 10.41 6.14 6.38
N MET A 404 11.22 6.30 5.33
CA MET A 404 12.61 6.77 5.46
C MET A 404 12.68 8.14 6.13
N ARG A 405 11.81 9.07 5.72
CA ARG A 405 11.70 10.40 6.34
C ARG A 405 11.34 10.30 7.83
N LEU A 406 10.42 9.42 8.20
CA LEU A 406 10.05 9.18 9.61
C LEU A 406 11.20 8.55 10.41
N ASN A 407 11.95 7.61 9.83
CA ASN A 407 13.15 7.04 10.45
C ASN A 407 14.20 8.11 10.75
N LEU A 408 14.52 8.98 9.78
CA LEU A 408 15.48 10.07 9.97
C LEU A 408 14.97 11.11 10.98
N LEU A 409 13.66 11.36 11.02
CA LEU A 409 13.06 12.23 12.04
C LEU A 409 13.17 11.62 13.44
N ALA A 410 12.99 10.30 13.56
CA ALA A 410 13.16 9.59 14.82
C ALA A 410 14.63 9.63 15.28
N GLU A 411 15.56 9.40 14.37
CA GLU A 411 17.00 9.52 14.62
C GLU A 411 17.37 10.93 15.10
N LEU A 412 16.92 11.97 14.41
CA LEU A 412 17.16 13.36 14.83
C LEU A 412 16.60 13.64 16.23
N ASN A 413 15.38 13.19 16.53
CA ASN A 413 14.74 13.42 17.82
C ASN A 413 15.50 12.72 18.96
N THR A 414 15.96 11.49 18.75
CA THR A 414 16.73 10.75 19.75
C THR A 414 18.10 11.38 19.98
N ARG A 415 18.77 11.87 18.91
CA ARG A 415 20.04 12.61 18.98
C ARG A 415 19.90 13.92 19.73
N TYR A 416 18.86 14.69 19.43
CA TYR A 416 18.60 15.94 20.15
C TYR A 416 18.44 15.67 21.64
N GLN A 417 17.71 14.60 22.02
CA GLN A 417 17.54 14.24 23.41
C GLN A 417 18.84 13.76 24.08
N SER A 418 19.70 13.01 23.38
CA SER A 418 20.99 12.61 23.95
C SER A 418 21.88 13.82 24.25
N VAL A 419 21.87 14.83 23.38
CA VAL A 419 22.65 16.06 23.57
C VAL A 419 22.02 16.99 24.62
N ASP A 420 20.70 17.04 24.69
CA ASP A 420 19.94 17.79 25.70
C ASP A 420 20.18 17.24 27.11
N LYS A 421 20.26 15.90 27.27
CA LYS A 421 20.67 15.27 28.54
C LYS A 421 22.07 15.70 29.01
N ILE A 422 22.97 16.04 28.09
CA ILE A 422 24.33 16.52 28.38
C ILE A 422 24.34 18.06 28.59
N GLY A 423 23.19 18.74 28.46
CA GLY A 423 23.05 20.18 28.65
C GLY A 423 23.64 21.01 27.50
N LYS A 424 23.86 20.42 26.32
CA LYS A 424 24.48 21.09 25.15
C LYS A 424 23.51 21.31 23.99
N ALA A 425 22.20 21.24 24.23
CA ALA A 425 21.19 21.37 23.17
C ALA A 425 21.28 22.67 22.36
N ASP A 426 21.68 23.78 22.99
CA ASP A 426 21.83 25.06 22.29
C ASP A 426 22.91 25.04 21.20
N GLN A 427 23.91 24.15 21.31
CA GLN A 427 25.02 24.04 20.35
C GLN A 427 24.64 23.31 19.07
N ILE A 428 23.56 22.51 19.08
CA ILE A 428 23.08 21.75 17.92
C ILE A 428 21.78 22.32 17.32
N LYS A 429 21.26 23.40 17.91
CA LYS A 429 19.95 23.95 17.57
C LYS A 429 19.87 24.46 16.13
N SER A 430 20.96 25.00 15.60
CA SER A 430 21.01 25.50 14.22
C SER A 430 20.92 24.34 13.21
N GLU A 431 21.73 23.31 13.40
CA GLU A 431 21.73 22.10 12.58
C GLU A 431 20.41 21.33 12.70
N GLU A 432 19.86 21.24 13.91
CA GLU A 432 18.55 20.62 14.15
C GLU A 432 17.45 21.33 13.36
N GLN A 433 17.44 22.67 13.38
CA GLN A 433 16.47 23.45 12.61
C GLN A 433 16.66 23.24 11.10
N GLU A 434 17.90 23.19 10.62
CA GLU A 434 18.18 22.92 9.21
C GLU A 434 17.64 21.54 8.78
N ILE A 435 17.96 20.49 9.53
CA ILE A 435 17.48 19.12 9.25
C ILE A 435 15.95 19.07 9.33
N ARG A 436 15.35 19.67 10.36
CA ARG A 436 13.89 19.73 10.49
C ARG A 436 13.22 20.45 9.34
N ASN A 437 13.83 21.52 8.81
CA ASN A 437 13.28 22.24 7.66
C ASN A 437 13.25 21.34 6.44
N ILE A 438 14.33 20.58 6.17
CA ILE A 438 14.36 19.59 5.08
C ILE A 438 13.26 18.54 5.29
N LEU A 439 13.18 17.93 6.47
CA LEU A 439 12.20 16.88 6.80
C LEU A 439 10.73 17.36 6.82
N LYS A 440 10.49 18.67 6.93
CA LYS A 440 9.17 19.30 6.87
C LYS A 440 8.80 19.80 5.48
N THR A 441 9.73 19.78 4.52
CA THR A 441 9.48 20.20 3.14
C THR A 441 8.26 19.46 2.58
N CYS A 442 7.46 20.20 1.82
CA CYS A 442 6.30 19.67 1.13
C CYS A 442 6.72 19.05 -0.21
N GLY A 443 6.01 18.02 -0.64
CA GLY A 443 6.40 17.18 -1.77
C GLY A 443 7.13 15.91 -1.34
N PRO A 444 7.47 15.05 -2.31
CA PRO A 444 8.09 13.76 -2.05
C PRO A 444 9.47 13.93 -1.40
N PHE A 445 9.77 13.09 -0.40
CA PHE A 445 11.10 13.05 0.20
C PHE A 445 12.08 12.38 -0.76
N THR A 446 12.93 13.16 -1.43
CA THR A 446 13.79 12.66 -2.50
C THR A 446 15.05 11.98 -1.96
N GLU A 447 15.77 11.25 -2.81
CA GLU A 447 17.08 10.68 -2.47
C GLU A 447 18.10 11.78 -2.16
N HIS A 448 17.99 12.94 -2.81
CA HIS A 448 18.83 14.09 -2.52
C HIS A 448 18.57 14.66 -1.11
N ASP A 449 17.29 14.75 -0.70
CA ASP A 449 16.94 15.17 0.66
C ASP A 449 17.48 14.19 1.71
N GLU A 450 17.41 12.89 1.42
CA GLU A 450 17.97 11.83 2.27
C GLU A 450 19.48 11.98 2.44
N LEU A 451 20.22 12.20 1.36
CA LEU A 451 21.67 12.40 1.41
C LEU A 451 22.02 13.62 2.26
N ARG A 452 21.36 14.75 2.04
CA ARG A 452 21.59 15.98 2.82
C ARG A 452 21.32 15.79 4.30
N VAL A 453 20.22 15.11 4.66
CA VAL A 453 19.89 14.82 6.06
C VAL A 453 20.93 13.88 6.68
N LYS A 454 21.31 12.81 5.98
CA LYS A 454 22.33 11.86 6.46
C LYS A 454 23.70 12.52 6.65
N GLU A 455 24.10 13.39 5.74
CA GLU A 455 25.35 14.17 5.85
C GLU A 455 25.31 15.13 7.04
N ALA A 456 24.17 15.81 7.24
CA ALA A 456 23.98 16.71 8.38
C ALA A 456 23.99 15.94 9.72
N ILE A 457 23.33 14.78 9.80
CA ILE A 457 23.40 13.88 10.96
C ILE A 457 24.83 13.38 11.19
N LYS A 458 25.56 12.99 10.14
CA LYS A 458 26.97 12.58 10.25
C LYS A 458 27.87 13.70 10.75
N SER A 459 27.60 14.95 10.33
CA SER A 459 28.28 16.12 10.85
C SER A 459 27.98 16.35 12.34
N LEU A 460 26.72 16.15 12.75
CA LEU A 460 26.34 16.18 14.16
C LEU A 460 27.06 15.09 14.96
N ASP A 461 27.18 13.88 14.43
CA ASP A 461 27.87 12.76 15.09
C ASP A 461 29.37 13.03 15.29
N LYS A 462 30.00 13.74 14.35
CA LYS A 462 31.39 14.19 14.50
C LYS A 462 31.54 15.23 15.62
N LYS A 463 30.54 16.10 15.81
CA LYS A 463 30.57 17.14 16.86
C LYS A 463 30.16 16.58 18.22
N PHE A 464 29.25 15.61 18.24
CA PHE A 464 28.65 15.02 19.44
C PHE A 464 28.53 13.49 19.26
N PRO A 465 29.58 12.72 19.61
CA PRO A 465 29.56 11.28 19.53
C PRO A 465 28.46 10.65 20.41
N THR A 466 27.84 9.59 19.90
CA THR A 466 26.68 8.89 20.47
C THR A 466 26.92 8.30 21.87
N THR A 467 28.18 8.08 22.22
CA THR A 467 28.61 7.39 23.45
C THR A 467 28.49 8.25 24.70
N GLY A 468 28.29 9.57 24.57
CA GLY A 468 28.30 10.50 25.71
C GLY A 468 29.68 10.69 26.35
N LEU A 469 30.71 10.01 25.84
CA LEU A 469 32.09 10.01 26.34
C LEU A 469 32.95 11.15 25.75
N GLY A 470 32.40 11.90 24.79
CA GLY A 470 33.18 12.89 24.04
C GLY A 470 34.19 12.29 23.05
N ILE A 471 34.20 10.96 22.85
CA ILE A 471 35.05 10.24 21.89
C ILE A 471 34.21 9.35 20.97
N SER A 472 34.71 9.09 19.75
CA SER A 472 34.06 8.20 18.79
C SER A 472 34.08 6.74 19.26
N ASP A 473 33.17 5.90 18.74
CA ASP A 473 33.16 4.46 19.03
C ASP A 473 34.44 3.75 18.56
N GLU A 474 35.08 4.26 17.51
CA GLU A 474 36.36 3.76 16.99
C GLU A 474 37.49 4.06 17.97
N GLU A 475 37.56 5.29 18.48
CA GLU A 475 38.51 5.67 19.54
C GLU A 475 38.26 4.88 20.82
N ARG A 476 36.99 4.71 21.23
CA ARG A 476 36.64 3.88 22.39
C ARG A 476 37.17 2.45 22.24
N LYS A 477 36.91 1.81 21.09
CA LYS A 477 37.40 0.45 20.80
C LYS A 477 38.92 0.39 20.80
N MET A 478 39.61 1.40 20.24
CA MET A 478 41.07 1.47 20.27
C MET A 478 41.61 1.60 21.69
N ILE A 479 41.06 2.50 22.51
CA ILE A 479 41.45 2.71 23.92
C ILE A 479 41.28 1.43 24.73
N VAL A 480 40.12 0.78 24.64
CA VAL A 480 39.86 -0.49 25.35
C VAL A 480 40.79 -1.60 24.87
N SER A 481 41.01 -1.72 23.55
CA SER A 481 41.89 -2.75 22.98
C SER A 481 43.37 -2.56 23.32
N THR A 482 43.82 -1.31 23.47
CA THR A 482 45.22 -0.99 23.78
C THR A 482 45.53 -1.23 25.26
N LEU A 483 44.59 -0.93 26.15
CA LEU A 483 44.78 -1.10 27.59
C LEU A 483 44.68 -2.57 28.04
N LYS A 484 44.04 -3.45 27.26
CA LYS A 484 43.94 -4.92 27.51
C LYS A 484 43.53 -5.28 28.94
N MET A 485 42.67 -4.48 29.56
CA MET A 485 42.14 -4.74 30.90
C MET A 485 40.87 -5.62 30.82
N PRO A 486 40.60 -6.46 31.83
CA PRO A 486 39.31 -7.11 31.97
C PRO A 486 38.14 -6.10 32.04
N PRO A 487 36.91 -6.49 31.70
CA PRO A 487 35.74 -5.63 31.89
C PRO A 487 35.54 -5.28 33.39
N GLY A 488 35.19 -4.03 33.69
CA GLY A 488 34.89 -3.55 35.05
C GLY A 488 35.92 -2.58 35.64
N HIS A 489 36.93 -2.18 34.88
CA HIS A 489 38.00 -1.27 35.33
C HIS A 489 37.74 0.22 35.04
N TRP A 490 36.70 0.52 34.24
CA TRP A 490 36.35 1.88 33.83
C TRP A 490 35.28 2.48 34.75
N TYR A 491 35.50 3.72 35.17
CA TYR A 491 34.61 4.46 36.09
C TYR A 491 34.35 5.86 35.59
N LYS A 492 33.31 6.50 36.12
CA LYS A 492 32.98 7.91 35.86
C LYS A 492 32.74 8.69 37.13
N CYS A 493 33.15 9.96 37.11
CA CYS A 493 32.91 10.91 38.20
C CYS A 493 31.44 11.37 38.25
N PRO A 494 31.00 12.14 39.26
CA PRO A 494 29.62 12.62 39.35
C PRO A 494 29.19 13.51 38.19
N ASN A 495 30.17 14.10 37.48
CA ASN A 495 29.97 14.93 36.30
C ASN A 495 30.16 14.17 34.97
N GLY A 496 30.38 12.85 35.01
CA GLY A 496 30.44 12.00 33.82
C GLY A 496 31.81 11.83 33.15
N HIS A 497 32.90 12.40 33.68
CA HIS A 497 34.25 12.20 33.14
C HIS A 497 34.76 10.79 33.50
N VAL A 498 35.26 10.08 32.48
CA VAL A 498 35.72 8.70 32.62
C VAL A 498 37.18 8.65 33.10
N TYR A 499 37.43 7.77 34.07
CA TYR A 499 38.75 7.46 34.59
C TYR A 499 38.93 5.94 34.75
N LEU A 500 40.18 5.49 34.78
CA LEU A 500 40.54 4.08 34.86
C LEU A 500 41.12 3.76 36.24
N ILE A 501 40.74 2.62 36.82
CA ILE A 501 41.40 2.03 37.99
C ILE A 501 42.10 0.74 37.54
N THR A 502 43.43 0.72 37.60
CA THR A 502 44.24 -0.34 36.97
C THR A 502 44.42 -1.57 37.86
N GLU A 503 45.05 -1.43 39.03
CA GLU A 503 45.66 -2.55 39.78
C GLU A 503 44.68 -3.67 40.15
N CYS A 504 43.77 -3.43 41.09
CA CYS A 504 42.77 -4.41 41.54
C CYS A 504 41.40 -4.20 40.91
N GLY A 505 41.24 -3.17 40.06
CA GLY A 505 39.94 -2.82 39.48
C GLY A 505 38.88 -2.45 40.51
N GLY A 506 39.29 -1.94 41.68
CA GLY A 506 38.43 -1.44 42.74
C GLY A 506 39.01 -0.21 43.43
N ALA A 507 38.14 0.66 43.96
CA ALA A 507 38.54 1.97 44.47
C ALA A 507 39.24 1.90 45.84
N MET A 508 40.53 2.25 45.87
CA MET A 508 41.37 2.20 47.09
C MET A 508 41.95 3.55 47.52
N GLU A 509 41.95 4.54 46.61
CA GLU A 509 42.42 5.89 46.88
C GLU A 509 41.41 6.94 46.41
N HIS A 510 41.47 8.13 47.01
CA HIS A 510 40.74 9.32 46.56
C HIS A 510 41.66 10.23 45.75
N ARG A 511 41.18 10.70 44.60
CA ARG A 511 41.86 11.71 43.78
C ARG A 511 40.89 12.80 43.33
N LYS A 512 41.41 13.89 42.78
CA LYS A 512 40.60 14.90 42.08
C LYS A 512 40.53 14.56 40.60
N CYS A 513 39.33 14.69 40.02
CA CYS A 513 39.12 14.55 38.59
C CYS A 513 39.92 15.63 37.84
N PRO A 514 40.78 15.27 36.86
CA PRO A 514 41.56 16.25 36.12
C PRO A 514 40.72 17.30 35.37
N ASP A 515 39.48 16.95 35.00
CA ASP A 515 38.63 17.79 34.14
C ASP A 515 37.64 18.68 34.92
N CYS A 516 37.28 18.29 36.16
CA CYS A 516 36.24 19.01 36.91
C CYS A 516 36.48 19.11 38.42
N ASP A 517 37.65 18.70 38.90
CA ASP A 517 38.07 18.71 40.31
C ASP A 517 37.18 17.92 41.29
N ALA A 518 36.13 17.24 40.81
CA ALA A 518 35.28 16.37 41.61
C ALA A 518 36.09 15.21 42.22
N ILE A 519 35.69 14.75 43.40
CA ILE A 519 36.38 13.65 44.10
C ILE A 519 36.09 12.33 43.37
N ILE A 520 37.12 11.71 42.79
CA ILE A 520 37.08 10.41 42.12
C ILE A 520 37.74 9.32 42.97
N GLY A 521 37.42 8.07 42.69
CA GLY A 521 37.91 6.91 43.46
C GLY A 521 37.04 6.62 44.69
N GLY A 522 37.68 6.21 45.78
CA GLY A 522 37.01 5.63 46.95
C GLY A 522 38.00 4.90 47.89
N GLN A 523 37.48 4.15 48.85
CA GLN A 523 38.28 3.37 49.81
C GLN A 523 37.65 2.00 50.06
N ASN A 524 38.46 1.02 50.44
CA ASN A 524 38.02 -0.36 50.73
C ASN A 524 37.21 -0.99 49.59
N HIS A 525 37.62 -0.73 48.34
CA HIS A 525 36.92 -1.13 47.11
C HIS A 525 35.51 -0.55 46.93
N ALA A 526 35.09 0.37 47.79
CA ALA A 526 33.84 1.09 47.68
C ALA A 526 34.06 2.44 47.00
N LEU A 527 33.29 2.73 45.96
CA LEU A 527 33.31 4.02 45.28
C LEU A 527 32.76 5.14 46.17
N ASN A 528 33.35 6.33 46.06
CA ASN A 528 32.76 7.52 46.66
C ASN A 528 31.39 7.85 46.07
N ARG A 529 30.55 8.46 46.91
CA ARG A 529 29.18 8.83 46.56
C ARG A 529 29.16 9.71 45.29
N GLY A 530 28.47 9.23 44.26
CA GLY A 530 28.33 9.91 42.97
C GLY A 530 29.27 9.37 41.88
N ASN A 531 30.28 8.56 42.22
CA ASN A 531 31.04 7.81 41.23
C ASN A 531 30.30 6.53 40.82
N ALA A 532 30.45 6.12 39.57
CA ALA A 532 29.80 4.92 39.03
C ALA A 532 30.74 4.17 38.07
N VAL A 533 30.42 2.92 37.77
CA VAL A 533 31.09 2.16 36.68
C VAL A 533 30.71 2.81 35.35
N ALA A 534 31.70 2.97 34.46
CA ALA A 534 31.50 3.50 33.12
C ALA A 534 31.18 2.36 32.15
N THR A 535 29.99 1.78 32.28
CA THR A 535 29.47 0.69 31.42
C THR A 535 29.58 0.99 29.94
N GLU A 536 29.48 2.25 29.55
CA GLU A 536 29.64 2.72 28.19
C GLU A 536 31.03 2.45 27.57
N MET A 537 32.08 2.19 28.37
CA MET A 537 33.42 1.89 27.87
C MET A 537 33.58 0.44 27.44
N ASP A 538 33.25 -0.51 28.30
CA ASP A 538 33.59 -1.95 28.16
C ASP A 538 32.38 -2.89 28.33
N GLY A 539 31.17 -2.35 28.52
CA GLY A 539 29.94 -3.13 28.72
C GLY A 539 29.78 -3.69 30.14
N SER A 540 30.67 -3.39 31.07
CA SER A 540 30.59 -3.91 32.44
C SER A 540 29.48 -3.23 33.26
N LEU A 541 28.63 -4.05 33.88
CA LEU A 541 27.60 -3.55 34.83
C LEU A 541 28.13 -3.43 36.26
N HIS A 542 29.27 -4.09 36.53
CA HIS A 542 29.85 -4.20 37.87
C HIS A 542 31.35 -3.90 37.84
N PRO A 543 31.91 -3.39 38.96
CA PRO A 543 33.36 -3.28 39.14
C PRO A 543 34.06 -4.61 38.92
N ALA A 544 35.28 -4.58 38.38
CA ALA A 544 36.16 -5.76 38.33
C ALA A 544 36.36 -6.37 39.72
N TRP A 545 36.44 -5.53 40.76
CA TRP A 545 36.41 -5.97 42.15
C TRP A 545 34.98 -6.08 42.72
N SER A 546 34.19 -7.04 42.25
CA SER A 546 32.90 -7.39 42.85
C SER A 546 32.62 -8.89 42.73
N GLU A 547 31.98 -9.48 43.75
CA GLU A 547 31.58 -10.90 43.70
C GLU A 547 30.64 -11.18 42.52
N GLN A 548 29.79 -10.21 42.15
CA GLN A 548 28.91 -10.30 40.99
C GLN A 548 29.65 -10.33 39.64
N ASN A 549 30.78 -9.62 39.48
CA ASN A 549 31.57 -9.68 38.25
C ASN A 549 32.44 -10.95 38.20
N ASN A 550 32.88 -11.44 39.36
CA ASN A 550 33.57 -12.72 39.48
C ASN A 550 32.66 -13.90 39.11
N LEU A 551 31.37 -13.88 39.50
CA LEU A 551 30.38 -14.90 39.14
C LEU A 551 30.09 -14.98 37.63
N LEU A 552 30.25 -13.88 36.88
CA LEU A 552 30.09 -13.86 35.42
C LEU A 552 31.31 -14.41 34.66
N ASN A 553 32.44 -14.60 35.33
CA ASN A 553 33.66 -15.20 34.78
C ASN A 553 33.83 -16.69 35.09
N PHE A 554 32.96 -17.29 35.92
CA PHE A 554 32.94 -18.73 36.16
C PHE A 554 31.82 -19.36 35.33
N ASP A 555 32.18 -19.98 34.20
CA ASP A 555 31.29 -20.87 33.48
C ASP A 555 31.06 -22.12 34.36
N LEU A 556 29.83 -22.31 34.85
CA LEU A 556 29.46 -23.46 35.68
C LEU A 556 29.40 -24.78 34.89
N GLN A 557 29.91 -24.82 33.65
CA GLN A 557 30.09 -26.04 32.85
C GLN A 557 31.52 -26.61 32.88
N ASP A 558 32.48 -25.98 33.57
CA ASP A 558 33.87 -26.44 33.67
C ASP A 558 34.23 -27.09 35.04
N PHE A 559 33.30 -27.82 35.66
CA PHE A 559 33.60 -28.72 36.79
C PHE A 559 32.97 -30.11 36.65
#